data_AF-A0A2U1NHE2-F1
#
_entry.id   AF-A0A2U1NHE2-F1
#
_cell.length_a   1.000
_cell.length_b   1.000
_cell.length_c   1.000
_cell.angle_alpha   90.00
_cell.angle_beta   90.00
_cell.angle_gamma   90.00
#
_symmetry.space_group_name_H-M   'P 1'
#
loop_
_entity.id
_entity.type
_entity.pdbx_description
1 polymer ?
#
loop_
_entity_poly.entity_id
_entity_poly.type
_entity_poly.pdbx_seq_one_letter_code
_entity_poly.pdbx_strand_id
1 'polypeptide(L)'
;MRKYIECKILVTAEKEIRWNRMLPIKVNINIWRLCFDRLPTHCNLDARGVDLDSTRCPICDDDLESSQHLFVECLVASSLWQIVTT
;
A
#
# COMPACT_ATOMS: atom_id res chain seq x y z
N MET A 1 4.54 1.93 21.91
CA MET A 1 4.03 2.02 20.51
C MET A 1 4.05 0.67 19.79
N ARG A 2 5.19 -0.05 19.69
CA ARG A 2 5.27 -1.41 19.11
C ARG A 2 4.29 -2.42 19.73
N LYS A 3 4.25 -2.52 21.06
CA LYS A 3 3.29 -3.37 21.79
C LYS A 3 1.82 -3.03 21.50
N TYR A 4 1.50 -1.76 21.20
CA TYR A 4 0.13 -1.33 20.93
C TYR A 4 -0.32 -1.75 19.52
N ILE A 5 0.58 -1.62 18.53
CA ILE A 5 0.39 -2.17 17.18
C ILE A 5 0.19 -3.67 17.25
N GLU A 6 1.05 -4.39 17.98
CA GLU A 6 0.93 -5.84 18.17
C GLU A 6 -0.41 -6.21 18.87
N CYS A 7 -0.79 -5.57 19.99
CA CYS A 7 -1.99 -5.97 20.73
C CYS A 7 -3.34 -5.58 20.08
N LYS A 8 -3.41 -4.48 19.30
CA LYS A 8 -4.69 -3.96 18.77
C LYS A 8 -4.91 -4.24 17.28
N ILE A 9 -3.85 -4.38 16.49
CA ILE A 9 -3.96 -4.59 15.03
C ILE A 9 -4.06 -6.07 14.68
N LEU A 10 -3.49 -6.97 15.51
CA LEU A 10 -3.48 -8.42 15.29
C LEU A 10 -4.84 -9.11 15.49
N VAL A 11 -5.73 -8.55 16.30
CA VAL A 11 -7.00 -9.21 16.69
C VAL A 11 -8.15 -8.88 15.72
N THR A 12 -8.01 -7.83 14.91
CA THR A 12 -9.13 -7.25 14.12
C THR A 12 -9.16 -7.65 12.65
N ALA A 13 -8.32 -8.57 12.21
CA ALA A 13 -8.17 -8.91 10.79
C ALA A 13 -8.69 -10.33 10.51
N GLU A 14 -9.82 -10.44 9.80
CA GLU A 14 -10.41 -11.71 9.31
C GLU A 14 -9.47 -12.50 8.38
N LYS A 15 -8.33 -11.90 7.99
CA LYS A 15 -7.24 -12.49 7.21
C LYS A 15 -5.93 -12.24 7.97
N GLU A 16 -5.38 -13.27 8.62
CA GLU A 16 -4.15 -13.12 9.43
C GLU A 16 -2.96 -12.74 8.55
N ILE A 17 -2.40 -11.53 8.77
CA ILE A 17 -1.14 -11.12 8.16
C ILE A 17 -0.01 -11.40 9.14
N ARG A 18 0.92 -12.29 8.74
CA ARG A 18 2.07 -12.65 9.57
C ARG A 18 3.13 -11.55 9.53
N TRP A 19 3.40 -10.93 10.68
CA TRP A 19 4.48 -9.94 10.82
C TRP A 19 5.84 -10.61 10.70
N ASN A 20 6.72 -10.07 9.85
CA ASN A 20 8.09 -10.53 9.75
C ASN A 20 8.97 -9.77 10.76
N ARG A 21 9.51 -10.49 11.75
CA ARG A 21 10.35 -9.92 12.81
C ARG A 21 11.69 -9.38 12.31
N MET A 22 12.14 -9.79 11.13
CA MET A 22 13.36 -9.31 10.48
C MET A 22 13.15 -7.98 9.76
N LEU A 23 11.90 -7.62 9.47
CA LEU A 23 11.60 -6.35 8.81
C LEU A 23 11.34 -5.24 9.82
N PRO A 24 11.74 -3.99 9.52
CA PRO A 24 11.32 -2.84 10.30
C PRO A 24 9.80 -2.77 10.44
N ILE A 25 9.30 -2.33 11.59
CA ILE A 25 7.85 -2.24 11.88
C ILE A 25 7.06 -1.50 10.80
N LYS A 26 7.65 -0.44 10.25
CA LYS A 26 7.09 0.39 9.17
C LYS A 26 6.81 -0.40 7.89
N VAL A 27 7.66 -1.38 7.55
CA VAL A 27 7.45 -2.25 6.38
C VAL A 27 6.25 -3.16 6.61
N ASN A 28 6.18 -3.81 7.78
CA ASN A 28 5.04 -4.65 8.10
C ASN A 28 3.72 -3.86 8.17
N ILE A 29 3.72 -2.62 8.70
CA ILE A 29 2.54 -1.74 8.68
C ILE A 29 2.13 -1.42 7.25
N ASN A 30 3.09 -1.15 6.36
CA ASN A 30 2.81 -0.85 4.96
C ASN A 30 2.17 -2.05 4.26
N ILE A 31 2.72 -3.27 4.45
CA ILE A 31 2.14 -4.51 3.93
C ILE A 31 0.73 -4.73 4.48
N TRP A 32 0.52 -4.53 5.78
CA TRP A 32 -0.81 -4.63 6.37
C TRP A 32 -1.79 -3.66 5.72
N ARG A 33 -1.39 -2.39 5.51
CA ARG A 33 -2.23 -1.43 4.80
C ARG A 33 -2.53 -1.88 3.37
N LEU A 34 -1.54 -2.37 2.64
CA LEU A 34 -1.69 -2.86 1.27
C LEU A 34 -2.70 -4.01 1.19
N CYS A 35 -2.57 -5.03 2.04
CA CYS A 35 -3.44 -6.22 2.02
C CYS A 35 -4.91 -5.92 2.35
N PHE A 36 -5.19 -4.82 3.04
CA PHE A 36 -6.55 -4.38 3.37
C PHE A 36 -7.02 -3.19 2.51
N ASP A 37 -6.27 -2.84 1.47
CA ASP A 37 -6.49 -1.67 0.61
C ASP A 37 -6.70 -0.37 1.40
N ARG A 38 -5.82 -0.14 2.38
CA ARG A 38 -5.84 1.01 3.29
C ARG A 38 -4.69 1.98 3.04
N LEU A 39 -3.97 1.81 1.93
CA LEU A 39 -2.97 2.78 1.52
C LEU A 39 -3.65 4.10 1.10
N PRO A 40 -3.01 5.25 1.33
CA PRO A 40 -3.56 6.55 0.96
C PRO A 40 -3.35 6.82 -0.53
N THR A 41 -3.77 5.90 -1.40
CA THR A 41 -3.77 6.13 -2.85
C THR A 41 -4.89 7.10 -3.21
N HIS A 42 -4.80 7.80 -4.34
CA HIS A 42 -5.83 8.76 -4.75
C HIS A 42 -7.20 8.11 -4.87
N CYS A 43 -7.30 6.88 -5.40
CA CYS A 43 -8.57 6.13 -5.42
C CYS A 43 -9.14 5.94 -4.00
N ASN A 44 -8.30 5.59 -3.03
CA ASN A 44 -8.74 5.37 -1.64
C ASN A 44 -9.05 6.66 -0.88
N LEU A 45 -8.43 7.78 -1.27
CA LEU A 45 -8.70 9.10 -0.72
C LEU A 45 -10.00 9.68 -1.28
N ASP A 46 -10.21 9.59 -2.58
CA ASP A 46 -11.44 9.97 -3.27
C ASP A 46 -12.66 9.20 -2.73
N ALA A 47 -12.52 7.87 -2.57
CA ALA A 47 -13.56 7.03 -1.96
C ALA A 47 -13.90 7.42 -0.50
N ARG A 48 -13.03 8.17 0.19
CA ARG A 48 -13.26 8.70 1.54
C ARG A 48 -13.78 10.14 1.54
N GLY A 49 -14.04 10.71 0.36
CA GLY A 49 -14.53 12.07 0.19
C GLY A 49 -13.45 13.15 0.39
N VAL A 50 -12.17 12.79 0.22
CA VAL A 50 -11.10 13.80 0.13
C VAL A 50 -11.16 14.40 -1.26
N ASP A 51 -11.30 15.72 -1.33
CA ASP A 51 -11.27 16.46 -2.59
C ASP A 51 -9.86 16.44 -3.17
N LEU A 52 -9.74 15.95 -4.41
CA LEU A 52 -8.48 15.78 -5.14
C LEU A 52 -8.63 16.39 -6.53
N ASP A 53 -7.59 17.07 -7.00
CA ASP A 53 -7.56 17.64 -8.35
C ASP A 53 -7.61 16.55 -9.44
N SER A 54 -7.10 15.35 -9.14
CA SER A 54 -7.06 14.20 -10.05
C SER A 54 -6.86 12.90 -9.30
N THR A 55 -7.50 11.82 -9.77
CA THR A 55 -7.30 10.44 -9.28
C THR A 55 -6.25 9.66 -10.06
N ARG A 56 -5.61 10.29 -11.05
CA ARG A 56 -4.56 9.66 -11.87
C ARG A 56 -3.28 9.43 -11.06
N CYS A 57 -2.55 8.39 -11.46
CA CYS A 57 -1.27 8.02 -10.89
C CYS A 57 -0.28 9.19 -11.00
N PRO A 58 0.24 9.73 -9.88
CA PRO A 58 1.17 10.86 -9.91
C PRO A 58 2.55 10.51 -10.47
N ILE A 59 2.83 9.21 -10.69
CA ILE A 59 4.13 8.74 -11.16
C ILE A 59 4.18 8.65 -12.68
N CYS A 60 3.17 8.02 -13.31
CA CYS A 60 3.15 7.83 -14.76
C CYS A 60 2.04 8.59 -15.48
N ASP A 61 1.08 9.16 -14.76
CA ASP A 61 -0.07 9.90 -15.29
C ASP A 61 -0.77 9.18 -16.46
N ASP A 62 -0.88 7.85 -16.37
CA ASP A 62 -1.45 7.01 -17.44
C ASP A 62 -2.81 6.44 -17.02
N ASP A 63 -2.89 5.90 -15.81
CA ASP A 63 -4.10 5.27 -15.22
C ASP A 63 -4.39 5.80 -13.80
N LEU A 64 -5.47 5.34 -13.17
CA LEU A 64 -5.85 5.67 -11.79
C LEU A 64 -4.81 5.20 -10.77
N GLU A 65 -4.58 5.98 -9.71
CA GLU A 65 -3.71 5.56 -8.61
C GLU A 65 -4.43 4.55 -7.68
N SER A 66 -4.41 3.28 -8.09
CA SER A 66 -4.77 2.15 -7.23
C SER A 66 -3.53 1.49 -6.62
N SER A 67 -3.71 0.71 -5.56
CA SER A 67 -2.63 -0.11 -4.98
C SER A 67 -2.01 -1.06 -6.01
N GLN A 68 -2.83 -1.64 -6.90
CA GLN A 68 -2.37 -2.53 -7.96
C GLN A 68 -1.53 -1.80 -9.00
N HIS A 69 -2.02 -0.64 -9.45
CA HIS A 69 -1.31 0.18 -10.40
C HIS A 69 0.03 0.68 -9.82
N LEU A 70 0.01 1.23 -8.60
CA LEU A 70 1.19 1.81 -7.94
C LEU A 70 2.35 0.83 -7.79
N PHE A 71 2.06 -0.45 -7.48
CA PHE A 71 3.11 -1.44 -7.20
C PHE A 71 3.41 -2.42 -8.34
N VAL A 72 2.52 -2.58 -9.33
CA VAL A 72 2.64 -3.65 -10.33
C VAL A 72 2.49 -3.13 -11.76
N GLU A 73 1.42 -2.39 -12.06
CA GLU A 73 1.06 -2.07 -13.45
C GLU A 73 1.67 -0.76 -13.94
N CYS A 74 2.02 0.15 -13.02
CA CYS A 74 2.69 1.39 -13.36
C CYS A 74 3.99 1.09 -14.11
N LEU A 75 4.17 1.73 -15.27
CA LEU A 75 5.35 1.57 -16.12
C LEU A 75 6.66 1.74 -15.35
N VAL A 76 6.69 2.71 -14.43
CA VAL A 76 7.86 2.96 -13.57
C VAL A 76 8.06 1.84 -12.56
N ALA A 77 6.99 1.37 -11.90
CA ALA A 77 7.06 0.25 -10.96
C ALA A 77 7.51 -1.04 -11.64
N SER A 78 6.94 -1.36 -12.81
CA SER A 78 7.32 -2.51 -13.62
C SER A 78 8.80 -2.47 -14.02
N SER A 79 9.29 -1.31 -14.45
CA SER A 79 10.70 -1.13 -14.79
C SER A 79 11.63 -1.34 -13.59
N LEU A 80 11.23 -0.87 -12.40
CA LEU A 80 11.99 -1.10 -11.17
C LEU A 80 12.04 -2.58 -10.79
N TRP A 81 10.94 -3.31 -10.95
CA TRP A 81 10.93 -4.76 -10.70
C TRP A 81 11.91 -5.49 -11.60
N GLN A 82 11.97 -5.15 -12.89
CA GLN A 82 12.91 -5.75 -13.83
C GLN A 82 14.37 -5.55 -13.39
N ILE A 83 14.71 -4.38 -12.85
CA ILE A 83 16.06 -4.07 -12.33
C ILE A 83 16.37 -4.91 -11.09
N VAL A 84 15.42 -5.08 -10.17
CA VAL A 84 15.65 -5.81 -8.91
C VAL A 84 15.69 -7.32 -9.12
N THR A 85 14.97 -7.83 -10.13
CA THR A 85 14.93 -9.27 -10.44
C THR A 85 16.06 -9.75 -11.34
N THR A 86 16.88 -8.84 -11.88
CA THR A 86 18.07 -9.15 -12.70
C THR A 86 19.32 -9.15 -11.84
#